data_AF-A0A0Q6M395-F1
#
_entry.id   AF-A0A0Q6M395-F1
#
_cell.length_a   1.000
_cell.length_b   1.000
_cell.length_c   1.000
_cell.angle_alpha   90.00
_cell.angle_beta   90.00
_cell.angle_gamma   90.00
#
_symmetry.space_group_name_H-M   'P 1'
#
loop_
_entity.id
_entity.type
_entity.pdbx_description
1 polymer ?
#
loop_
_entity_poly.entity_id
_entity_poly.type
_entity_poly.pdbx_seq_one_letter_code
_entity_poly.pdbx_strand_id
1 'polypeptide(L)'
;MLLAGATQAYAIDLPGQPDRNQLAREGRFNELQILQSRQNRIEFQAEQQRFREQDRQIVVPQIQRPDVPMVKPSCQIQLFGNIYRRVCR
;
A
#
# COMPACT_ATOMS: atom_id res chain seq x y z
N MET A 1 9.93 62.44 18.38
CA MET A 1 10.32 61.18 19.05
C MET A 1 9.11 60.28 19.16
N LEU A 2 9.23 59.09 18.55
CA LEU A 2 8.50 57.82 18.67
C LEU A 2 7.02 57.80 19.14
N LEU A 3 6.13 57.35 18.22
CA LEU A 3 4.84 56.75 18.56
C LEU A 3 5.06 55.33 19.10
N ALA A 4 4.56 55.05 20.30
CA ALA A 4 4.56 53.71 20.89
C ALA A 4 3.46 52.86 20.25
N GLY A 5 3.84 51.82 19.50
CA GLY A 5 2.93 50.80 19.02
C GLY A 5 2.58 49.82 20.14
N ALA A 6 1.29 49.65 20.43
CA ALA A 6 0.82 48.59 21.32
C ALA A 6 0.87 47.25 20.56
N THR A 7 1.67 46.31 21.06
CA THR A 7 1.67 44.93 20.58
C THR A 7 0.58 44.14 21.31
N GLN A 8 -0.30 43.47 20.57
CA GLN A 8 -1.30 42.59 21.17
C GLN A 8 -0.64 41.27 21.55
N ALA A 9 -0.77 40.88 22.82
CA ALA A 9 -0.33 39.59 23.33
C ALA A 9 -1.46 38.57 23.13
N TYR A 10 -1.19 37.50 22.38
CA TYR A 10 -2.09 36.36 22.26
C TYR A 10 -1.65 35.29 23.27
N ALA A 11 -2.55 34.90 24.17
CA ALA A 11 -2.35 33.73 25.03
C ALA A 11 -2.73 32.47 24.26
N ILE A 12 -1.83 31.49 24.24
CA ILE A 12 -2.11 30.14 23.71
C ILE A 12 -2.55 29.31 24.91
N ASP A 13 -3.82 28.93 24.96
CA ASP A 13 -4.26 27.88 25.89
C ASP A 13 -3.66 26.55 25.43
N LEU A 14 -2.67 26.04 26.19
CA LEU A 14 -2.20 24.68 26.00
C LEU A 14 -3.31 23.71 26.45
N PRO A 15 -3.67 22.69 25.66
CA PRO A 15 -4.64 21.71 26.09
C PRO A 15 -4.11 21.01 27.35
N GLY A 16 -4.88 21.08 28.44
CA GLY A 16 -4.59 20.38 29.69
C GLY A 16 -4.40 18.89 29.44
N GLN A 17 -3.52 18.27 30.23
CA GLN A 17 -3.19 16.84 30.15
C GLN A 17 -4.48 16.00 30.07
N PRO A 18 -4.64 15.12 29.07
CA PRO A 18 -5.83 14.30 28.96
C PRO A 18 -5.97 13.41 30.20
N ASP A 19 -7.20 13.27 30.71
CA ASP A 19 -7.46 12.40 31.85
C ASP A 19 -6.98 10.99 31.52
N ARG A 20 -6.12 10.44 32.39
CA ARG A 20 -5.53 9.11 32.26
C ARG A 20 -6.59 8.02 32.08
N ASN A 21 -7.77 8.22 32.70
CA ASN A 21 -8.89 7.30 32.57
C ASN A 21 -9.52 7.32 31.17
N GLN A 22 -9.53 8.49 30.53
CA GLN A 22 -10.01 8.67 29.16
C GLN A 22 -9.05 8.01 28.16
N LEU A 23 -7.74 8.24 28.31
CA LEU A 23 -6.72 7.61 27.47
C LEU A 23 -6.73 6.07 27.57
N ALA A 24 -6.92 5.54 28.79
CA ALA A 24 -7.02 4.09 29.02
C ALA A 24 -8.32 3.48 28.47
N ARG A 25 -9.40 4.27 28.37
CA ARG A 25 -10.67 3.83 27.78
C ARG A 25 -10.57 3.84 26.25
N GLU A 26 -10.02 4.91 25.67
CA GLU A 26 -9.74 5.03 24.24
C GLU A 26 -8.75 3.96 23.75
N GLY A 27 -7.71 3.66 24.54
CA GLY A 27 -6.75 2.59 24.23
C GLY A 27 -7.40 1.21 24.11
N ARG A 28 -8.36 0.89 25.00
CA ARG A 28 -9.11 -0.37 24.94
C ARG A 28 -10.06 -0.45 23.74
N PHE A 29 -10.73 0.66 23.41
CA PHE A 29 -11.55 0.72 22.19
C PHE A 29 -10.72 0.56 20.92
N ASN A 30 -9.54 1.19 20.87
CA ASN A 30 -8.60 1.04 19.76
C ASN A 30 -8.11 -0.40 19.63
N GLU A 31 -7.78 -1.07 20.73
CA GLU A 31 -7.34 -2.46 20.70
C GLU A 31 -8.42 -3.40 20.13
N LEU A 32 -9.67 -3.25 20.58
CA LEU A 32 -10.79 -4.05 20.04
C LEU A 32 -10.99 -3.80 18.54
N GLN A 33 -10.93 -2.55 18.10
CA GLN A 33 -11.06 -2.20 16.68
C GLN A 33 -9.91 -2.78 15.84
N ILE A 34 -8.68 -2.79 16.38
CA ILE A 34 -7.52 -3.39 15.74
C ILE A 34 -7.70 -4.90 15.60
N LEU A 35 -8.15 -5.59 16.66
CA LEU A 35 -8.41 -7.03 16.63
C LEU A 35 -9.48 -7.38 15.60
N GLN A 36 -10.59 -6.62 15.56
CA GLN A 36 -11.64 -6.82 14.57
C GLN A 36 -11.11 -6.59 13.14
N SER A 37 -10.31 -5.55 12.92
CA SER A 37 -9.69 -5.27 11.62
C SER A 37 -8.74 -6.38 11.17
N ARG A 38 -8.00 -6.99 12.11
CA ARG A 38 -7.12 -8.13 11.83
C ARG A 38 -7.93 -9.35 11.43
N GLN A 39 -9.00 -9.66 12.16
CA GLN A 39 -9.88 -10.79 11.86
C GLN A 39 -10.50 -10.64 10.46
N ASN A 40 -11.06 -9.47 10.13
CA ASN A 40 -11.64 -9.20 8.82
C ASN A 40 -10.62 -9.37 7.68
N ARG A 41 -9.36 -8.97 7.90
CA ARG A 41 -8.29 -9.14 6.89
C ARG A 41 -7.94 -10.61 6.68
N ILE A 42 -7.90 -11.42 7.74
CA ILE A 42 -7.61 -12.85 7.65
C ILE A 42 -8.71 -13.54 6.84
N GLU A 43 -9.98 -13.26 7.16
CA GLU A 43 -11.13 -13.82 6.47
C GLU A 43 -11.14 -13.45 4.98
N PHE A 44 -10.95 -12.17 4.67
CA PHE A 44 -10.87 -11.70 3.29
C PHE A 44 -9.71 -12.35 2.52
N GLN A 45 -8.54 -12.49 3.15
CA GLN A 45 -7.40 -13.15 2.51
C GLN A 45 -7.68 -14.62 2.21
N ALA A 46 -8.29 -15.34 3.16
CA ALA A 46 -8.65 -16.74 2.97
C ALA A 46 -9.69 -16.91 1.85
N GLU A 47 -10.70 -16.05 1.80
CA GLU A 47 -11.72 -16.07 0.76
C GLU A 47 -11.11 -15.81 -0.63
N GLN A 48 -10.26 -14.79 -0.75
CA GLN A 48 -9.54 -14.48 -1.98
C GLN A 48 -8.61 -15.62 -2.43
N GLN A 49 -7.99 -16.34 -1.49
CA GLN A 49 -7.18 -17.51 -1.85
C GLN A 49 -8.04 -18.62 -2.44
N ARG A 50 -9.19 -18.93 -1.83
CA ARG A 50 -10.13 -19.94 -2.36
C ARG A 50 -10.60 -19.60 -3.78
N PHE A 51 -10.98 -18.35 -4.05
CA PHE A 51 -11.39 -17.96 -5.40
C PHE A 51 -10.25 -18.09 -6.41
N ARG A 52 -9.02 -17.70 -6.05
CA ARG A 52 -7.85 -17.92 -6.92
C ARG A 52 -7.56 -19.38 -7.17
N GLU A 53 -7.79 -20.26 -6.20
CA GLU A 53 -7.64 -21.71 -6.38
C GLU A 53 -8.67 -22.29 -7.33
N GLN A 54 -9.94 -21.86 -7.18
CA GLN A 54 -11.01 -22.24 -8.10
C GLN A 54 -10.71 -21.78 -9.54
N ASP A 55 -10.33 -20.51 -9.72
CA ASP A 55 -9.97 -19.98 -11.04
C ASP A 55 -8.77 -20.72 -11.64
N ARG A 56 -7.72 -20.99 -10.83
CA ARG A 56 -6.56 -21.77 -11.30
C ARG A 56 -6.95 -23.17 -11.76
N GLN A 57 -7.88 -23.83 -11.09
CA GLN A 57 -8.36 -25.16 -11.49
C GLN A 57 -9.19 -25.10 -12.79
N ILE A 58 -9.99 -24.05 -12.97
CA ILE A 58 -10.75 -23.83 -14.21
C ILE A 58 -9.79 -23.56 -15.40
N VAL A 59 -8.66 -22.91 -15.15
CA VAL A 59 -7.76 -22.39 -16.19
C VAL A 59 -6.62 -23.36 -16.59
N VAL A 60 -6.43 -24.53 -15.95
CA VAL A 60 -5.28 -25.42 -16.25
C VAL A 60 -5.71 -26.90 -16.40
N PRO A 61 -5.39 -27.66 -17.50
CA PRO A 61 -4.70 -27.32 -18.75
C PRO A 61 -5.35 -27.93 -20.02
N GLN A 62 -6.03 -27.14 -20.85
CA GLN A 62 -6.35 -27.53 -22.25
C GLN A 62 -5.91 -26.45 -23.25
N ILE A 63 -5.68 -25.22 -22.78
CA ILE A 63 -5.18 -24.14 -23.62
C ILE A 63 -3.66 -24.26 -23.59
N GLN A 64 -3.09 -24.81 -24.67
CA GLN A 64 -1.66 -24.68 -24.94
C GLN A 64 -1.30 -23.21 -24.69
N ARG A 65 -0.39 -22.96 -23.74
CA ARG A 65 0.09 -21.60 -23.50
C ARG A 65 0.51 -21.08 -24.86
N PRO A 66 0.03 -19.90 -25.30
CA PRO A 66 0.41 -19.37 -26.58
C PRO A 66 1.94 -19.36 -26.64
N ASP A 67 2.51 -19.88 -27.72
CA ASP A 67 3.96 -19.81 -27.92
C ASP A 67 4.35 -18.33 -28.03
N VAL A 68 4.77 -17.76 -26.90
CA VAL A 68 5.25 -16.38 -26.85
C VAL A 68 6.65 -16.38 -27.43
N PRO A 69 6.97 -15.53 -28.42
CA PRO A 69 8.31 -15.42 -28.96
C PRO A 69 9.30 -15.11 -27.84
N MET A 70 10.17 -16.06 -27.52
CA MET A 70 11.26 -15.84 -26.58
C MET A 70 12.44 -15.24 -27.35
N VAL A 71 12.98 -14.14 -26.82
CA VAL A 71 14.24 -13.59 -27.32
C VAL A 71 15.34 -14.60 -26.96
N LYS A 72 16.02 -15.15 -27.97
CA LYS A 72 17.15 -16.07 -27.75
C LYS A 72 18.16 -15.39 -26.81
N PRO A 73 18.79 -16.11 -25.86
CA PRO A 73 19.81 -15.54 -24.97
C PRO A 73 20.98 -14.89 -25.73
N SER A 74 21.23 -15.34 -26.96
CA SER A 74 22.25 -14.79 -27.86
C SER A 74 21.84 -13.50 -28.56
N CYS A 75 20.57 -13.09 -28.48
CA CYS A 75 20.12 -11.85 -29.09
C CYS A 75 20.49 -10.66 -28.21
N GLN A 76 21.51 -9.94 -28.65
CA GLN A 76 21.94 -8.71 -28.01
C GLN A 76 20.96 -7.58 -28.38
N ILE A 77 20.38 -6.96 -27.37
CA ILE A 77 19.68 -5.68 -27.53
C ILE A 77 20.77 -4.61 -27.48
N GLN A 78 21.03 -3.98 -28.62
CA GLN A 78 22.03 -2.92 -28.71
C GLN A 78 21.34 -1.56 -28.59
N LEU A 79 21.83 -0.73 -27.68
CA LEU A 79 21.38 0.65 -27.51
C LEU A 79 22.18 1.55 -28.45
N PHE A 80 21.51 2.16 -29.43
CA PHE A 80 22.09 3.16 -30.32
C PHE A 80 21.49 4.53 -29.98
N GLY A 81 22.20 5.29 -29.13
CA GLY A 81 21.69 6.55 -28.58
C GLY A 81 20.42 6.31 -27.76
N ASN A 82 19.27 6.76 -28.29
CA ASN A 82 17.97 6.66 -27.62
C ASN A 82 17.13 5.47 -28.13
N ILE A 83 17.66 4.69 -29.08
CA ILE A 83 16.93 3.68 -29.83
C ILE A 83 17.44 2.29 -29.44
N TYR A 84 16.52 1.42 -29.03
CA TYR A 84 16.81 0.01 -28.78
C TYR A 84 16.66 -0.79 -30.07
N ARG A 85 17.78 -1.26 -30.64
CA ARG A 85 17.77 -2.12 -31.83
C ARG A 85 17.99 -3.57 -31.41
N ARG A 86 17.04 -4.45 -31.74
CA ARG A 86 17.18 -5.90 -31.58
C ARG A 86 17.80 -6.49 -32.85
N VAL A 87 19.00 -7.07 -32.76
CA VAL A 87 19.61 -7.82 -33.86
C VAL A 87 19.41 -9.31 -33.59
N CYS A 88 18.14 -9.74 -33.59
CA CYS A 88 17.81 -11.16 -33.56
C CYS A 88 17.43 -11.59 -34.98
N ARG A 89 18.12 -12.60 -35.55
CA ARG A 89 17.63 -13.33 -36.73
C ARG A 89 16.90 -14.59 -36.27
#